data_AF-A0A6L2ZXG1-F1
#
_entry.id   AF-A0A6L2ZXG1-F1
#
_cell.length_a   1.000
_cell.length_b   1.000
_cell.length_c   1.000
_cell.angle_alpha   90.00
_cell.angle_beta   90.00
_cell.angle_gamma   90.00
#
_symmetry.space_group_name_H-M   'P 1'
#
loop_
_entity.id
_entity.type
_entity.pdbx_description
1 polymer ?
#
loop_
_entity_poly.entity_id
_entity_poly.type
_entity_poly.pdbx_seq_one_letter_code
_entity_poly.pdbx_strand_id
1 'polypeptide(L)' 'MSEVEQSFDSQRLKIVEFMEKQGKSNKDVIWAYENIKNPPYKFAKTDISAMLSGNKKYTKSIKWFIAFLIEYWDIK' A
#
# COMPACT_ATOMS: atom_id res chain seq x y z
N MET A 1 -12.65 -14.69 3.21
CA MET A 1 -12.22 -13.29 3.09
C MET A 1 -13.46 -12.43 3.27
N SER A 2 -13.45 -11.50 4.22
CA SER A 2 -14.61 -10.61 4.47
C SER A 2 -14.81 -9.60 3.35
N GLU A 3 -16.01 -9.03 3.19
CA GLU A 3 -16.27 -7.94 2.22
C GLU A 3 -15.29 -6.77 2.40
N VAL A 4 -14.96 -6.44 3.65
CA VAL A 4 -13.97 -5.43 3.98
C VAL A 4 -12.59 -5.81 3.43
N GLU A 5 -12.15 -7.05 3.62
CA GLU A 5 -10.86 -7.51 3.09
C GLU A 5 -10.83 -7.56 1.55
N GLN A 6 -11.94 -7.91 0.90
CA GLN A 6 -12.06 -7.85 -0.56
C GLN A 6 -11.95 -6.42 -1.09
N SER A 7 -12.54 -5.45 -0.39
CA SER A 7 -12.42 -4.03 -0.74
C SER A 7 -10.97 -3.54 -0.68
N PHE A 8 -10.24 -3.90 0.39
CA PHE A 8 -8.83 -3.54 0.51
C PHE A 8 -7.94 -4.27 -0.50
N ASP A 9 -8.27 -5.51 -0.88
CA ASP A 9 -7.54 -6.20 -1.93
C ASP A 9 -7.73 -5.57 -3.31
N SER A 10 -8.95 -5.11 -3.61
CA SER A 10 -9.21 -4.34 -4.83
C SER A 10 -8.42 -3.02 -4.86
N GLN A 11 -8.35 -2.29 -3.74
CA GLN A 11 -7.53 -1.08 -3.64
C GLN A 11 -6.04 -1.38 -3.80
N ARG A 12 -5.54 -2.47 -3.20
CA ARG A 12 -4.16 -2.93 -3.39
C ARG A 12 -3.87 -3.20 -4.87
N LEU A 13 -4.77 -3.88 -5.58
CA LEU A 13 -4.62 -4.14 -7.01
C LEU A 13 -4.56 -2.85 -7.82
N LYS A 14 -5.43 -1.87 -7.55
CA LYS A 14 -5.37 -0.54 -8.18
C LYS A 14 -4.01 0.13 -7.98
N ILE A 15 -3.42 0.01 -6.79
CA ILE A 15 -2.08 0.53 -6.52
C ILE A 15 -1.03 -0.16 -7.40
N VAL A 16 -1.06 -1.49 -7.48
CA VAL A 16 -0.12 -2.25 -8.31
C VAL A 16 -0.25 -1.87 -9.79
N GLU A 17 -1.47 -1.81 -10.32
CA GLU A 17 -1.73 -1.39 -11.70
C GLU A 17 -1.28 0.05 -11.98
N PHE A 18 -1.52 0.97 -11.03
CA PHE A 18 -1.04 2.34 -11.12
C PHE A 18 0.48 2.38 -11.18
N MET A 19 1.15 1.61 -10.31
CA MET A 19 2.60 1.53 -10.30
C MET A 19 3.15 1.04 -11.63
N GLU A 20 2.58 -0.03 -12.20
CA GLU A 20 2.97 -0.56 -13.51
C GLU A 20 2.79 0.48 -14.62
N LYS A 21 1.63 1.15 -14.68
CA LYS A 21 1.33 2.18 -15.70
C LYS A 21 2.25 3.40 -15.60
N GLN A 22 2.66 3.77 -14.39
CA GLN A 22 3.48 4.95 -14.13
C GLN A 22 4.99 4.62 -14.04
N GLY A 23 5.39 3.38 -14.29
CA GLY A 23 6.78 2.93 -14.16
C GLY A 23 7.34 3.04 -12.73
N LYS A 24 6.47 2.97 -11.71
CA LYS A 24 6.85 3.01 -10.30
C LYS A 24 7.17 1.61 -9.78
N SER A 25 7.96 1.58 -8.72
CA SER A 25 8.47 0.37 -8.09
C SER A 25 8.29 0.42 -6.57
N ASN A 26 8.61 -0.68 -5.89
CA ASN A 26 8.60 -0.71 -4.42
C ASN A 26 9.51 0.36 -3.80
N LYS A 27 10.56 0.80 -4.51
CA LYS A 27 11.44 1.88 -4.03
C LYS A 27 10.69 3.20 -3.90
N ASP A 28 9.78 3.50 -4.82
CA ASP A 28 8.95 4.70 -4.81
C ASP A 28 7.95 4.69 -3.65
N VAL A 29 7.38 3.50 -3.37
CA VAL A 29 6.50 3.28 -2.21
C VAL A 29 7.25 3.52 -0.90
N ILE A 30 8.45 2.93 -0.78
CA ILE A 30 9.32 3.08 0.39
C ILE A 30 9.68 4.55 0.58
N TRP A 31 10.07 5.24 -0.50
CA TRP A 31 10.43 6.66 -0.45
C TRP A 31 9.25 7.53 -0.02
N ALA A 32 8.06 7.32 -0.59
CA ALA A 32 6.84 8.03 -0.20
C ALA A 32 6.55 7.87 1.30
N TYR A 33 6.71 6.66 1.81
CA TYR A 33 6.46 6.35 3.21
C TYR A 33 7.55 6.92 4.15
N GLU A 34 8.82 6.86 3.78
CA GLU A 34 9.94 7.42 4.56
C GLU A 34 9.86 8.96 4.69
N ASN A 35 9.18 9.65 3.75
CA ASN A 35 8.96 11.10 3.81
C ASN A 35 7.83 11.54 4.76
N ILE A 36 7.12 10.61 5.39
CA ILE A 36 6.10 10.93 6.40
C ILE A 36 6.81 11.29 7.72
N LYS A 37 6.60 12.52 8.21
CA LYS A 37 7.25 12.99 9.45
C LYS A 37 6.97 12.12 10.68
N ASN A 38 5.73 11.66 10.86
CA ASN A 38 5.30 10.86 12.01
C ASN A 38 4.22 9.83 11.61
N PRO A 39 4.58 8.72 10.96
CA PRO A 39 3.58 7.73 10.56
C PRO A 39 3.04 7.00 11.81
N PRO A 40 1.73 6.73 11.89
CA PRO A 40 1.11 6.05 13.04
C PRO A 40 1.56 4.59 13.19
N TYR A 41 2.10 4.00 12.12
CA TYR A 41 2.67 2.67 12.10
C TYR A 41 4.07 2.75 11.50
N LYS A 42 4.96 1.81 11.88
CA LYS A 42 6.28 1.61 11.26
C LYS A 42 6.26 0.34 10.41
N PHE A 43 6.61 0.45 9.13
CA PHE A 43 6.74 -0.69 8.21
C PHE A 43 8.21 -0.94 7.88
N ALA A 44 8.62 -2.21 7.91
CA ALA A 44 9.89 -2.59 7.31
C ALA A 44 9.77 -2.59 5.78
N LYS A 45 10.89 -2.42 5.07
CA LYS A 45 10.91 -2.45 3.59
C LYS A 45 10.39 -3.79 3.03
N THR A 46 10.63 -4.88 3.74
CA THR A 46 10.12 -6.21 3.42
C THR A 46 8.60 -6.30 3.57
N ASP A 47 8.02 -5.59 4.54
CA ASP A 47 6.57 -5.56 4.77
C ASP A 47 5.82 -4.89 3.62
N ILE A 48 6.40 -3.83 3.04
CA ILE A 48 5.84 -3.10 1.91
C ILE A 48 5.74 -4.02 0.69
N SER A 49 6.83 -4.74 0.38
CA SER A 49 6.85 -5.71 -0.73
C SER A 49 5.85 -6.86 -0.52
N ALA A 50 5.76 -7.39 0.70
CA ALA A 50 4.83 -8.48 1.03
C ALA A 50 3.35 -8.05 1.01
N MET A 51 3.07 -6.79 1.34
CA MET A 51 1.73 -6.23 1.20
C MET A 51 1.33 -6.11 -0.26
N LEU A 52 2.17 -5.51 -1.12
CA LEU A 52 1.85 -5.26 -2.52
C LEU A 52 1.65 -6.56 -3.31
N SER A 53 2.35 -7.63 -2.95
CA SER A 53 2.14 -8.96 -3.53
C SER A 53 0.90 -9.71 -3.03
N GLY A 54 0.16 -9.16 -2.07
CA GLY A 54 -1.04 -9.80 -1.49
C GLY A 54 -0.74 -10.93 -0.50
N ASN A 55 0.53 -11.17 -0.16
CA ASN A 55 0.98 -12.27 0.72
C ASN A 55 0.88 -11.93 2.22
N LYS A 56 0.05 -10.95 2.61
CA LYS A 56 -0.19 -10.59 4.02
C LYS A 56 -1.67 -10.43 4.33
N LYS A 57 -2.03 -10.79 5.58
CA LYS A 57 -3.35 -10.50 6.15
C LYS A 57 -3.54 -8.99 6.30
N TYR A 58 -4.73 -8.47 5.96
CA TYR A 58 -5.08 -7.05 6.08
C TYR A 58 -5.29 -6.62 7.55
N THR A 59 -4.20 -6.40 8.26
CA THR A 59 -4.20 -5.80 9.61
C THR A 59 -4.60 -4.33 9.56
N LYS A 60 -4.90 -3.72 10.72
CA LYS A 60 -5.21 -2.28 10.82
C LYS A 60 -4.11 -1.40 10.20
N SER A 61 -2.84 -1.75 10.43
CA SER A 61 -1.72 -1.03 9.86
C SER A 61 -1.71 -1.12 8.33
N ILE A 62 -1.86 -2.32 7.77
CA ILE A 62 -1.87 -2.53 6.30
C ILE A 62 -3.03 -1.78 5.64
N LYS A 63 -4.22 -1.85 6.23
CA LYS A 63 -5.39 -1.11 5.75
C LYS A 63 -5.14 0.39 5.71
N TRP A 64 -4.56 0.94 6.78
CA TRP A 64 -4.15 2.34 6.82
C TRP A 64 -3.13 2.68 5.72
N PHE A 65 -2.16 1.81 5.49
CA PHE A 65 -1.10 2.06 4.51
C PHE A 65 -1.62 2.02 3.07
N ILE A 66 -2.56 1.11 2.75
CA ILE A 66 -3.25 1.08 1.46
C ILE A 66 -4.03 2.38 1.23
N ALA A 67 -4.80 2.81 2.24
CA ALA A 67 -5.52 4.07 2.17
C ALA A 67 -4.58 5.27 1.96
N PHE A 68 -3.46 5.30 2.68
CA PHE A 68 -2.41 6.31 2.49
C PHE A 68 -1.90 6.34 1.05
N LEU A 69 -1.60 5.18 0.44
CA LEU A 69 -1.07 5.14 -0.93
C LEU A 69 -2.11 5.57 -1.98
N ILE A 70 -3.37 5.20 -1.79
CA ILE A 70 -4.47 5.68 -2.66
C ILE A 70 -4.57 7.20 -2.62
N GLU A 71 -4.53 7.80 -1.42
CA GLU A 71 -4.62 9.25 -1.24
C GLU A 71 -3.36 9.97 -1.73
N TYR A 72 -2.18 9.47 -1.36
CA TYR A 72 -0.88 10.06 -1.70
C TYR A 72 -0.64 10.14 -3.21
N TRP A 73 -1.14 9.15 -3.97
CA TRP A 73 -1.02 9.11 -5.43
C TRP A 73 -2.28 9.53 -6.18
N ASP A 74 -3.32 9.99 -5.48
CA ASP A 74 -4.62 10.37 -6.05
C ASP A 74 -5.18 9.29 -7.02
N ILE A 75 -5.16 8.03 -6.57
CA ILE A 75 -5.62 6.88 -7.35
C ILE A 75 -7.14 6.78 -7.26
N LYS A 76 -7.82 7.00 -8.39
CA LYS A 76 -9.29 6.98 -8.50
C LYS A 76 -9.89 5.56 -8.56
#